data_AF-A0A0J8YA15-F1
#
_entry.id   AF-A0A0J8YA15-F1
#
_cell.length_a   1.000
_cell.length_b   1.000
_cell.length_c   1.000
_cell.angle_alpha   90.00
_cell.angle_beta   90.00
_cell.angle_gamma   90.00
#
_symmetry.space_group_name_H-M   'P 1'
#
loop_
_entity.id
_entity.type
_entity.pdbx_description
1 polymer ?
#
loop_
_entity_poly.entity_id
_entity_poly.type
_entity_poly.pdbx_seq_one_letter_code
_entity_poly.pdbx_strand_id
1 'polypeptide(L)'
;MSKKDEVLKVVSELCEKHNSVKVLRGQLPDLELWPKTRDISDKCDSSIYVTRSLLLQLVEEGKIIKSPQLYSNSLRWFIKVPR
;
A
#
# COMPACT_ATOMS: atom_id res chain seq x y z
N MET A 1 17.41 4.32 8.40
CA MET A 1 16.17 3.69 7.86
C MET A 1 16.02 4.16 6.43
N SER A 2 15.84 3.27 5.45
CA SER A 2 15.71 3.69 4.04
C SER A 2 14.34 4.32 3.81
N LYS A 3 14.24 5.24 2.83
CA LYS A 3 12.94 5.80 2.40
C LYS A 3 11.96 4.69 1.98
N LYS A 4 12.48 3.60 1.43
CA LYS A 4 11.69 2.42 1.07
C LYS A 4 11.09 1.72 2.30
N ASP A 5 11.85 1.60 3.38
CA ASP A 5 11.38 0.99 4.64
C ASP A 5 10.32 1.87 5.30
N GLU A 6 10.48 3.20 5.22
CA GLU A 6 9.48 4.17 5.67
C GLU A 6 8.17 4.04 4.89
N VAL A 7 8.23 3.98 3.55
CA VAL A 7 7.06 3.75 2.68
C VAL A 7 6.37 2.43 3.04
N LEU A 8 7.13 1.36 3.25
CA LEU A 8 6.57 0.06 3.63
C LEU A 8 5.85 0.12 4.98
N LYS A 9 6.46 0.78 5.97
CA LYS A 9 5.87 0.99 7.31
C LYS A 9 4.54 1.75 7.19
N VAL A 10 4.52 2.85 6.44
CA VAL A 10 3.32 3.67 6.21
C VAL A 10 2.21 2.88 5.53
N VAL A 11 2.54 2.05 4.53
CA VAL A 11 1.55 1.17 3.89
C VAL A 11 0.95 0.20 4.91
N SER A 12 1.75 -0.43 5.77
CA SER A 12 1.25 -1.33 6.83
C SER A 12 0.28 -0.62 7.76
N GLU A 13 0.69 0.55 8.29
CA GLU A 13 -0.14 1.36 9.19
C GLU A 13 -1.49 1.75 8.56
N LEU A 14 -1.46 2.15 7.28
CA LEU A 14 -2.68 2.49 6.54
C LEU A 14 -3.57 1.26 6.33
N CYS A 15 -3.00 0.11 6.00
CA CYS A 15 -3.76 -1.13 5.83
C CYS A 15 -4.40 -1.59 7.14
N GLU A 16 -3.67 -1.51 8.26
CA GLU A 16 -4.16 -1.86 9.61
C GLU A 16 -5.25 -0.93 10.10
N LYS A 17 -5.19 0.36 9.76
CA LYS A 17 -6.27 1.30 10.09
C LYS A 17 -7.60 0.93 9.42
N HIS A 18 -7.53 0.24 8.28
CA HIS A 18 -8.69 -0.19 7.50
C HIS A 18 -8.99 -1.70 7.67
N ASN A 19 -8.52 -2.32 8.76
CA ASN A 19 -8.66 -3.75 9.03
C ASN A 19 -10.14 -4.14 9.23
N SER A 20 -10.83 -4.38 8.12
CA SER A 20 -12.12 -5.05 8.11
C SER A 20 -11.92 -6.52 8.47
N VAL A 21 -12.91 -7.11 9.14
CA VAL A 21 -12.97 -8.52 9.57
C VAL A 21 -12.62 -9.53 8.46
N LYS A 22 -12.62 -9.12 7.17
CA LYS A 22 -12.22 -9.92 6.00
C LYS A 22 -10.74 -10.34 5.99
N VAL A 23 -9.81 -9.50 6.47
CA VAL A 23 -8.36 -9.82 6.48
C VAL A 23 -8.08 -11.04 7.36
N LEU A 24 -8.83 -11.19 8.46
CA LEU A 24 -8.74 -12.33 9.38
C LEU A 24 -9.17 -13.67 8.76
N ARG A 25 -9.93 -13.64 7.65
CA ARG A 25 -10.34 -14.85 6.91
C ARG A 25 -9.43 -15.16 5.71
N GLY A 26 -8.27 -14.52 5.63
CA GLY A 26 -7.34 -14.67 4.50
C GLY A 26 -7.85 -14.08 3.19
N GLN A 27 -8.88 -13.23 3.24
CA GLN A 27 -9.40 -12.51 2.08
C GLN A 27 -8.89 -11.07 2.10
N LEU A 28 -8.45 -10.59 0.94
CA LEU A 28 -8.08 -9.20 0.77
C LEU A 28 -9.31 -8.30 0.93
N PRO A 29 -9.17 -7.12 1.55
CA PRO A 29 -10.28 -6.18 1.67
C PRO A 29 -10.62 -5.56 0.31
N ASP A 30 -11.79 -4.93 0.21
CA ASP A 30 -12.22 -4.27 -1.03
C ASP A 30 -11.25 -3.13 -1.39
N LEU A 31 -11.05 -2.87 -2.69
CA LEU A 31 -10.06 -1.88 -3.19
C LEU A 31 -10.27 -0.46 -2.65
N GLU A 32 -11.47 -0.13 -2.18
CA GLU A 32 -11.78 1.15 -1.55
C GLU A 32 -11.02 1.36 -0.23
N LEU A 33 -10.77 0.27 0.51
CA LEU A 33 -10.07 0.27 1.80
C LEU A 33 -8.55 0.32 1.64
N TRP A 34 -8.04 0.16 0.42
CA TRP A 34 -6.62 0.18 0.16
C TRP A 34 -6.14 1.64 0.02
N PRO A 35 -5.03 2.02 0.67
CA PRO A 35 -4.46 3.34 0.48
C PRO A 35 -4.09 3.60 -0.97
N LYS A 36 -4.30 4.84 -1.41
CA LYS A 36 -3.83 5.33 -2.71
C LYS A 36 -2.48 6.02 -2.54
N THR A 37 -1.74 6.16 -3.64
CA THR A 37 -0.35 6.68 -3.60
C THR A 37 -0.21 8.01 -2.86
N ARG A 38 -1.22 8.88 -2.97
CA ARG A 38 -1.21 10.20 -2.30
C ARG A 38 -1.23 10.07 -0.77
N ASP A 39 -2.09 9.21 -0.22
CA ASP A 39 -2.18 9.02 1.23
C ASP A 39 -0.84 8.55 1.82
N ILE A 40 -0.09 7.76 1.04
CA ILE A 40 1.23 7.26 1.40
C ILE A 40 2.29 8.37 1.25
N SER A 41 2.27 9.11 0.14
CA SER A 41 3.26 10.17 -0.12
C SER A 41 3.15 11.31 0.88
N ASP A 42 1.93 11.69 1.26
CA ASP A 42 1.66 12.74 2.23
C ASP A 42 2.18 12.36 3.63
N LYS A 43 2.06 11.08 4.01
CA LYS A 43 2.61 10.55 5.27
C LYS A 43 4.13 10.42 5.28
N CYS A 44 4.74 10.17 4.13
CA CYS A 44 6.18 10.05 3.98
C CYS A 44 6.86 11.40 3.67
N ASP A 45 6.12 12.52 3.63
CA ASP A 45 6.62 13.83 3.17
C ASP A 45 7.47 13.72 1.89
N SER A 46 6.91 13.03 0.89
CA SER A 46 7.61 12.73 -0.36
C SER A 46 6.73 13.01 -1.57
N SER A 47 7.35 13.14 -2.74
CA SER A 47 6.61 13.34 -3.98
C SER A 47 5.83 12.08 -4.34
N ILE A 48 4.61 12.27 -4.85
CA ILE A 48 3.76 11.17 -5.34
C ILE A 48 4.47 10.30 -6.40
N TYR A 49 5.40 10.86 -7.17
CA TYR A 49 6.17 10.14 -8.18
C TYR A 49 7.27 9.28 -7.55
N VAL A 50 7.99 9.84 -6.55
CA VAL A 50 9.02 9.10 -5.80
C VAL A 50 8.38 7.96 -5.02
N THR A 51 7.30 8.24 -4.30
CA THR A 51 6.53 7.22 -3.56
C THR A 51 6.04 6.13 -4.50
N ARG A 52 5.48 6.47 -5.67
CA ARG A 52 5.02 5.47 -6.65
C ARG A 52 6.16 4.56 -7.12
N SER A 53 7.34 5.13 -7.40
CA SER A 53 8.51 4.35 -7.81
C SER A 53 8.93 3.35 -6.73
N LEU A 54 9.01 3.79 -5.47
CA LEU A 54 9.32 2.92 -4.33
C LEU A 54 8.27 1.83 -4.11
N LEU A 55 6.98 2.16 -4.27
CA LEU A 55 5.90 1.18 -4.16
C LEU A 55 6.00 0.11 -5.25
N LEU A 56 6.34 0.47 -6.49
CA LEU A 56 6.56 -0.51 -7.55
C LEU A 56 7.74 -1.44 -7.23
N GLN A 57 8.85 -0.92 -6.71
CA GLN A 57 9.97 -1.75 -6.24
C GLN A 57 9.54 -2.71 -5.12
N LEU A 58 8.73 -2.24 -4.17
CA LEU A 58 8.19 -3.10 -3.11
C LEU A 58 7.25 -4.19 -3.63
N VAL A 59 6.56 -3.97 -4.76
CA VAL A 59 5.77 -5.01 -5.44
C VAL A 59 6.69 -6.05 -6.08
N GLU A 60 7.75 -5.61 -6.75
CA GLU A 60 8.76 -6.50 -7.34
C GLU A 60 9.46 -7.35 -6.27
N GLU A 61 9.73 -6.77 -5.09
CA GLU A 61 10.24 -7.47 -3.91
C GLU A 61 9.21 -8.38 -3.23
N GLY A 62 7.95 -8.36 -3.69
CA GLY A 62 6.87 -9.16 -3.13
C GLY A 62 6.45 -8.74 -1.71
N LYS A 63 6.73 -7.51 -1.29
CA LYS A 63 6.38 -6.98 0.04
C LYS A 63 4.99 -6.35 0.08
N ILE A 64 4.53 -5.80 -1.04
CA ILE A 64 3.18 -5.22 -1.17
C ILE A 64 2.51 -5.70 -2.45
N ILE A 65 1.20 -5.51 -2.54
CA ILE A 65 0.35 -5.82 -3.68
C ILE A 65 -0.14 -4.50 -4.29
N LYS A 66 -0.09 -4.41 -5.62
CA LYS A 66 -0.72 -3.33 -6.39
C LYS A 66 -2.08 -3.79 -6.89
N SER A 67 -3.06 -2.89 -6.93
CA SER A 67 -4.32 -3.19 -7.60
C SER A 67 -4.10 -3.56 -9.08
N PRO A 68 -4.89 -4.51 -9.62
CA PRO A 68 -4.79 -4.91 -11.02
C PRO A 68 -5.15 -3.74 -11.94
N GLN A 69 -6.13 -2.93 -11.55
CA GLN A 69 -6.60 -1.76 -12.28
C GLN A 69 -6.63 -0.50 -11.40
N LEU A 70 -6.82 0.65 -12.03
CA LEU A 70 -7.09 1.89 -11.32
C LEU A 70 -8.47 1.80 -10.65
N TYR A 71 -8.56 2.22 -9.40
CA TYR A 71 -9.83 2.38 -8.68
C TYR A 71 -10.06 3.87 -8.44
N SER A 72 -11.10 4.44 -9.05
CA SER A 72 -11.38 5.88 -9.06
C SER A 72 -10.15 6.70 -9.50
N ASN A 73 -9.56 6.34 -10.65
CA ASN A 73 -8.37 6.99 -11.24
C ASN A 73 -7.09 6.95 -10.38
N SER A 74 -7.02 6.07 -9.38
CA SER A 74 -5.84 5.92 -8.52
C SER A 74 -5.40 4.46 -8.39
N LEU A 75 -4.09 4.23 -8.34
CA LEU A 75 -3.54 2.94 -7.93
C LEU A 75 -3.77 2.74 -6.44
N ARG A 76 -4.01 1.48 -6.07
CA ARG A 76 -4.23 1.05 -4.69
C ARG A 76 -3.15 0.07 -4.27
N TRP A 77 -2.78 0.12 -3.00
CA TRP A 77 -1.63 -0.62 -2.45
C TRP A 77 -2.03 -1.35 -1.17
N PHE A 78 -1.56 -2.57 -0.99
CA PHE A 78 -1.84 -3.35 0.23
C PHE A 78 -0.63 -4.14 0.69
N ILE A 79 -0.46 -4.31 2.00
CA ILE A 79 0.64 -5.12 2.54
C ILE A 79 0.46 -6.58 2.15
N LYS A 80 1.53 -7.24 1.68
CA LYS A 80 1.48 -8.69 1.46
C LYS A 80 1.78 -9.35 2.81
N VAL A 81 0.75 -9.85 3.48
CA VAL A 81 0.94 -10.65 4.70
C VAL A 81 1.67 -11.94 4.30
N PRO A 82 2.83 -12.27 4.89
CA PRO A 82 3.44 -13.58 4.67
C PRO A 82 2.45 -14.65 5.14
N ARG A 83 2.14 -15.60 4.24
CA ARG A 83 1.36 -16.80 4.56
C ARG A 83 2.20 -17.74 5.41
#